data_AF-A0A9P8FSC3-F1
#
_entry.id   AF-A0A9P8FSC3-F1
#
_cell.length_a   1.000
_cell.length_b   1.000
_cell.length_c   1.000
_cell.angle_alpha   90.00
_cell.angle_beta   90.00
_cell.angle_gamma   90.00
#
_symmetry.space_group_name_H-M   'P 1'
#
loop_
_entity.id
_entity.type
_entity.pdbx_description
1 polymer ?
#
loop_
_entity_poly.entity_id
_entity_poly.type
_entity_poly.pdbx_seq_one_letter_code
_entity_poly.pdbx_strand_id
1 'polypeptide(L)'
;ATANTILQPAWHTTCKEDLPTREELALAKSSNTWTGYPYHDKSDYLDKDALYIAHCRLIQLTWKAQRILYASDRGDPQFFGHVEALTEEMNYWKDSLPDTLQFHGRMPAPVYDLYSCYASVIIALYSLFQPLGNARLAPSEETSQSRPKQGFRYHADLTPPCETSESTEGSIRSHFARTMSYRAFATAHDHAVRLASFRHHYGLKIVPPYFVQANGVVCFTLLRDLDNPASAAAFKEAFRCLLGAGMQLLWARGMARMLHLTAKNTGIQLPRAIETILEAVADTAWTKTDTEMLSSCWPNIAIAKDAKIGESVTMEDLIKKWESLAVEPEEENGKQPGG
;
A
#
# COMPACT_ATOMS: atom_id res chain seq x y z
N ALA A 1 -18.48 -7.57 3.80
CA ALA A 1 -17.56 -8.43 3.03
C ALA A 1 -16.14 -8.15 3.53
N THR A 2 -15.53 -9.08 4.26
CA THR A 2 -14.19 -8.88 4.82
C THR A 2 -13.17 -8.95 3.69
N ALA A 3 -12.51 -7.82 3.39
CA ALA A 3 -11.34 -7.83 2.54
C ALA A 3 -10.16 -8.38 3.35
N ASN A 4 -9.96 -9.70 3.32
CA ASN A 4 -8.70 -10.29 3.77
C ASN A 4 -7.64 -9.92 2.74
N THR A 5 -6.72 -9.07 3.14
CA THR A 5 -5.72 -8.49 2.24
C THR A 5 -4.39 -9.18 2.48
N ILE A 6 -3.56 -9.23 1.45
CA ILE A 6 -2.17 -9.73 1.51
C ILE A 6 -1.32 -9.00 2.58
N LEU A 7 -1.78 -7.87 3.09
CA LEU A 7 -1.09 -7.08 4.11
C LEU A 7 -1.69 -7.28 5.50
N GLN A 8 -2.44 -8.36 5.74
CA GLN A 8 -2.85 -8.70 7.09
C GLN A 8 -1.68 -9.28 7.91
N PRO A 9 -1.62 -9.01 9.23
CA PRO A 9 -0.61 -9.61 10.08
C PRO A 9 -0.78 -11.13 10.16
N ALA A 10 0.32 -11.86 9.94
CA ALA A 10 0.39 -13.32 10.01
C ALA A 10 0.92 -13.81 11.38
N TRP A 11 0.38 -13.28 12.49
CA TRP A 11 0.93 -13.51 13.83
C TRP A 11 0.92 -14.97 14.32
N HIS A 12 0.10 -15.83 13.73
CA HIS A 12 -0.10 -17.21 14.19
C HIS A 12 0.06 -18.26 13.09
N THR A 13 0.70 -17.92 11.97
CA THR A 13 0.89 -18.87 10.86
C THR A 13 2.35 -19.26 10.70
N THR A 14 2.57 -20.54 10.41
CA THR A 14 3.85 -21.06 9.95
C THR A 14 3.83 -21.18 8.44
N CYS A 15 4.89 -20.71 7.80
CA CYS A 15 5.04 -20.85 6.35
C CYS A 15 5.76 -22.15 6.02
N LYS A 16 5.15 -22.97 5.17
CA LYS A 16 5.79 -24.16 4.62
C LYS A 16 6.94 -23.75 3.71
N GLU A 17 8.13 -24.33 3.89
CA GLU A 17 9.34 -23.93 3.14
C GLU A 17 9.46 -24.65 1.79
N ASP A 18 9.01 -25.89 1.70
CA ASP A 18 9.05 -26.67 0.47
C ASP A 18 8.00 -26.19 -0.54
N LEU A 19 8.43 -26.03 -1.78
CA LEU A 19 7.57 -25.75 -2.91
C LEU A 19 7.12 -27.06 -3.56
N PRO A 20 5.90 -27.12 -4.11
CA PRO A 20 5.48 -28.25 -4.92
C PRO A 20 6.39 -28.39 -6.14
N THR A 21 6.75 -29.61 -6.47
CA THR A 21 7.51 -29.95 -7.68
C THR A 21 6.57 -30.11 -8.86
N ARG A 22 7.08 -29.96 -10.08
CA ARG A 22 6.29 -30.23 -11.30
C ARG A 22 5.81 -31.68 -11.36
N GLU A 23 6.61 -32.62 -10.84
CA GLU A 23 6.26 -34.05 -10.80
C GLU A 23 5.05 -34.32 -9.89
N GLU A 24 4.96 -33.64 -8.75
CA GLU A 24 3.81 -33.73 -7.85
C GLU A 24 2.52 -33.16 -8.47
N LEU A 25 2.64 -32.14 -9.34
CA LEU A 25 1.50 -31.49 -10.00
C LEU A 25 1.05 -32.21 -11.28
N ALA A 26 1.94 -32.95 -11.94
CA ALA A 26 1.70 -33.64 -13.20
C ALA A 26 0.63 -34.77 -13.14
N LEU A 27 0.12 -35.08 -11.96
CA LEU A 27 -0.88 -36.14 -11.72
C LEU A 27 -2.27 -35.80 -12.29
N ALA A 28 -2.59 -34.52 -12.55
CA ALA A 28 -3.83 -34.11 -13.19
C ALA A 28 -3.56 -33.65 -14.63
N LYS A 29 -4.14 -34.34 -15.63
CA LYS A 29 -4.19 -33.86 -17.02
C LYS A 29 -5.08 -32.61 -17.11
N SER A 30 -4.57 -31.47 -16.64
CA SER A 30 -5.27 -30.20 -16.71
C SER A 30 -4.97 -29.53 -18.05
N SER A 31 -5.99 -28.97 -18.70
CA SER A 31 -5.77 -28.19 -19.92
C SER A 31 -4.93 -26.95 -19.60
N ASN A 32 -3.84 -26.70 -20.32
CA ASN A 32 -3.01 -25.48 -20.21
C ASN A 32 -3.63 -24.27 -20.92
N THR A 33 -4.96 -24.19 -20.90
CA THR A 33 -5.71 -23.09 -21.51
C THR A 33 -6.43 -22.30 -20.44
N TRP A 34 -6.37 -20.99 -20.57
CA TRP A 34 -7.19 -20.05 -19.83
C TRP A 34 -8.12 -19.31 -20.78
N THR A 35 -9.42 -19.30 -20.46
CA THR A 35 -10.43 -18.59 -21.24
C THR A 35 -10.95 -17.42 -20.42
N GLY A 36 -10.82 -16.20 -20.94
CA GLY A 36 -11.23 -14.96 -20.28
C GLY A 36 -12.73 -14.68 -20.32
N TYR A 37 -13.54 -15.71 -20.07
CA TYR A 37 -14.98 -15.58 -19.96
C TYR A 37 -15.35 -14.48 -18.95
N PRO A 38 -16.32 -13.58 -19.24
CA PRO A 38 -17.30 -13.65 -20.34
C PRO A 38 -17.01 -12.79 -21.58
N TYR A 39 -15.85 -12.14 -21.70
CA TYR A 39 -15.59 -11.18 -22.80
C TYR A 39 -14.49 -11.57 -23.77
N HIS A 40 -13.90 -12.74 -23.56
CA HIS A 40 -12.81 -13.19 -24.38
C HIS A 40 -13.01 -14.63 -24.84
N ASP A 41 -13.45 -14.77 -26.09
CA ASP A 41 -13.79 -16.05 -26.73
C ASP A 41 -12.55 -16.85 -27.16
N LYS A 42 -11.33 -16.31 -27.00
CA LYS A 42 -10.10 -17.04 -27.32
C LYS A 42 -9.47 -17.61 -26.05
N SER A 43 -9.04 -18.86 -26.15
CA SER A 43 -8.20 -19.51 -25.16
C SER A 43 -6.77 -19.00 -25.28
N ASP A 44 -6.22 -18.49 -24.18
CA ASP A 44 -4.80 -18.18 -24.05
C ASP A 44 -4.06 -19.35 -23.43
N TYR A 45 -2.80 -19.54 -23.80
CA TYR A 45 -1.94 -20.51 -23.13
C TYR A 45 -1.64 -20.04 -21.71
N LEU A 46 -1.78 -20.94 -20.74
CA LEU A 46 -1.40 -20.74 -19.35
C LEU A 46 -0.75 -22.00 -18.81
N ASP A 47 0.55 -21.93 -18.51
CA ASP A 47 1.25 -22.97 -17.75
C ASP A 47 0.78 -22.89 -16.29
N LYS A 48 -0.24 -23.70 -15.97
CA LYS A 48 -0.90 -23.69 -14.66
C LYS A 48 0.03 -24.15 -13.54
N ASP A 49 0.91 -25.10 -13.84
CA ASP A 49 1.86 -25.64 -12.87
C ASP A 49 2.92 -24.59 -12.54
N ALA A 50 3.49 -23.93 -13.56
CA ALA A 50 4.40 -22.82 -13.35
C ALA A 50 3.73 -21.70 -12.55
N LEU A 51 2.49 -21.33 -12.90
CA LEU A 51 1.75 -20.30 -12.18
C LEU A 51 1.55 -20.68 -10.71
N TYR A 52 1.15 -21.92 -10.44
CA TYR A 52 0.91 -22.40 -9.07
C TYR A 52 2.20 -22.39 -8.24
N ILE A 53 3.30 -22.91 -8.76
CA ILE A 53 4.61 -22.90 -8.09
C ILE A 53 5.06 -21.46 -7.81
N ALA A 54 4.95 -20.58 -8.82
CA ALA A 54 5.29 -19.17 -8.68
C ALA A 54 4.42 -18.48 -7.61
N HIS A 55 3.13 -18.82 -7.56
CA HIS A 55 2.21 -18.29 -6.55
C HIS A 55 2.56 -18.78 -5.15
N CYS A 56 2.82 -20.08 -4.95
CA CYS A 56 3.27 -20.62 -3.67
C CYS A 56 4.52 -19.90 -3.18
N ARG A 57 5.50 -19.69 -4.07
CA ARG A 57 6.72 -18.95 -3.73
C ARG A 57 6.43 -17.49 -3.36
N LEU A 58 5.55 -16.82 -4.10
CA LEU A 58 5.17 -15.45 -3.77
C LEU A 58 4.44 -15.34 -2.43
N ILE A 59 3.62 -16.34 -2.06
CA ILE A 59 2.98 -16.40 -0.74
C ILE A 59 4.02 -16.57 0.37
N GLN A 60 5.08 -17.37 0.17
CA GLN A 60 6.18 -17.46 1.13
C GLN A 60 6.89 -16.11 1.31
N LEU A 61 7.18 -15.41 0.22
CA LEU A 61 7.80 -14.08 0.24
C LEU A 61 6.88 -13.05 0.92
N THR A 62 5.58 -13.13 0.65
CA THR A 62 4.56 -12.30 1.28
C THR A 62 4.51 -12.53 2.79
N TRP A 63 4.59 -13.77 3.24
CA TRP A 63 4.62 -14.09 4.67
C TRP A 63 5.87 -13.50 5.34
N LYS A 64 7.05 -13.61 4.70
CA LYS A 64 8.27 -12.95 5.19
C LYS A 64 8.09 -11.43 5.28
N ALA A 65 7.47 -10.82 4.26
CA ALA A 65 7.20 -9.39 4.22
C ALA A 65 6.25 -8.96 5.34
N GLN A 66 5.18 -9.71 5.58
CA GLN A 66 4.23 -9.44 6.68
C GLN A 66 4.93 -9.45 8.05
N ARG A 67 5.89 -10.35 8.27
CA ARG A 67 6.68 -10.34 9.51
C ARG A 67 7.50 -9.07 9.66
N ILE A 68 8.15 -8.62 8.59
CA ILE A 68 8.88 -7.34 8.59
C ILE A 68 7.92 -6.16 8.84
N LEU A 69 6.76 -6.15 8.19
CA LEU A 69 5.79 -5.06 8.27
C LEU A 69 5.15 -4.93 9.66
N TYR A 70 4.85 -6.05 10.33
CA TYR A 70 3.97 -6.08 11.51
C TYR A 70 4.56 -6.70 12.78
N ALA A 71 5.66 -7.46 12.69
CA ALA A 71 6.19 -8.22 13.82
C ALA A 71 7.67 -7.90 14.13
N SER A 72 8.39 -7.22 13.23
CA SER A 72 9.78 -6.84 13.44
C SER A 72 9.90 -5.58 14.31
N ASP A 73 10.93 -5.56 15.17
CA ASP A 73 11.33 -4.35 15.87
C ASP A 73 12.01 -3.39 14.89
N ARG A 74 11.44 -2.20 14.71
CA ARG A 74 12.01 -1.16 13.83
C ARG A 74 13.24 -0.48 14.43
N GLY A 75 13.49 -0.70 15.72
CA GLY A 75 14.71 -0.27 16.41
C GLY A 75 15.90 -1.23 16.20
N ASP A 76 15.68 -2.41 15.60
CA ASP A 76 16.75 -3.35 15.26
C ASP A 76 17.73 -2.71 14.24
N PRO A 77 19.04 -2.62 14.57
CA PRO A 77 20.05 -2.12 13.63
C PRO A 77 20.08 -2.88 12.29
N GLN A 78 19.66 -4.15 12.27
CA GLN A 78 19.62 -4.98 11.07
C GLN A 78 18.31 -4.84 10.27
N PHE A 79 17.32 -4.09 10.78
CA PHE A 79 16.02 -3.94 10.13
C PHE A 79 16.13 -3.53 8.65
N PHE A 80 16.95 -2.52 8.34
CA PHE A 80 17.17 -2.06 6.97
C PHE A 80 17.75 -3.16 6.07
N GLY A 81 18.74 -3.91 6.59
CA GLY A 81 19.35 -5.04 5.88
C GLY A 81 18.35 -6.16 5.61
N HIS A 82 17.46 -6.46 6.56
CA HIS A 82 16.39 -7.43 6.36
C HIS A 82 15.41 -7.02 5.26
N VAL A 83 15.03 -5.73 5.21
CA VAL A 83 14.14 -5.25 4.15
C VAL A 83 14.84 -5.28 2.79
N GLU A 84 16.10 -4.84 2.72
CA GLU A 84 16.87 -4.87 1.48
C GLU A 84 17.01 -6.30 0.95
N ALA A 85 17.48 -7.24 1.77
CA ALA A 85 17.63 -8.64 1.41
C ALA A 85 16.32 -9.27 0.90
N LEU A 86 15.19 -9.00 1.57
CA LEU A 86 13.90 -9.51 1.11
C LEU A 86 13.48 -8.88 -0.22
N THR A 87 13.68 -7.56 -0.40
CA THR A 87 13.34 -6.90 -1.66
C THR A 87 14.21 -7.39 -2.82
N GLU A 88 15.48 -7.74 -2.56
CA GLU A 88 16.35 -8.40 -3.55
C GLU A 88 15.84 -9.81 -3.89
N GLU A 89 15.47 -10.61 -2.89
CA GLU A 89 14.89 -11.95 -3.07
C GLU A 89 13.61 -11.89 -3.92
N MET A 90 12.75 -10.90 -3.67
CA MET A 90 11.51 -10.67 -4.41
C MET A 90 11.78 -10.23 -5.86
N ASN A 91 12.71 -9.31 -6.10
CA ASN A 91 13.08 -8.88 -7.45
C ASN A 91 13.67 -10.04 -8.25
N TYR A 92 14.59 -10.81 -7.63
CA TYR A 92 15.14 -12.01 -8.24
C TYR A 92 14.06 -13.03 -8.59
N TRP A 93 13.09 -13.26 -7.69
CA TRP A 93 11.95 -14.13 -7.98
C TRP A 93 11.17 -13.67 -9.21
N LYS A 94 10.85 -12.38 -9.32
CA LYS A 94 10.12 -11.80 -10.45
C LYS A 94 10.91 -11.95 -11.75
N ASP A 95 12.20 -11.64 -11.72
CA ASP A 95 13.07 -11.71 -12.90
C ASP A 95 13.37 -13.16 -13.32
N SER A 96 13.27 -14.12 -12.40
CA SER A 96 13.46 -15.56 -12.64
C SER A 96 12.18 -16.30 -13.03
N LEU A 97 11.04 -15.60 -13.21
CA LEU A 97 9.81 -16.23 -13.66
C LEU A 97 10.01 -16.84 -15.07
N PRO A 98 9.44 -18.03 -15.36
CA PRO A 98 9.46 -18.61 -16.69
C PRO A 98 8.86 -17.66 -17.74
N ASP A 99 9.33 -17.76 -18.99
CA ASP A 99 8.85 -16.93 -20.11
C ASP A 99 7.32 -16.91 -20.25
N THR A 100 6.66 -18.01 -19.91
CA THR A 100 5.19 -18.17 -19.95
C THR A 100 4.46 -17.30 -18.94
N LEU A 101 5.15 -16.81 -17.90
CA LEU A 101 4.67 -15.90 -16.87
C LEU A 101 5.33 -14.50 -16.95
N GLN A 102 6.26 -14.29 -17.87
CA GLN A 102 6.89 -12.99 -18.08
C GLN A 102 5.96 -12.03 -18.82
N PHE A 103 6.08 -10.73 -18.50
CA PHE A 103 5.23 -9.71 -19.10
C PHE A 103 5.72 -9.32 -20.50
N HIS A 104 4.96 -9.73 -21.52
CA HIS A 104 5.20 -9.41 -22.93
C HIS A 104 4.07 -8.55 -23.54
N GLY A 105 3.40 -7.75 -22.71
CA GLY A 105 2.26 -6.93 -23.11
C GLY A 105 0.92 -7.60 -22.81
N ARG A 106 0.65 -8.78 -23.37
CA ARG A 106 -0.59 -9.54 -23.10
C ARG A 106 -0.29 -10.83 -22.36
N MET A 107 -1.01 -11.08 -21.27
CA MET A 107 -0.90 -12.27 -20.42
C MET A 107 -2.30 -12.74 -20.00
N PRO A 108 -2.50 -14.02 -19.65
CA PRO A 108 -3.73 -14.46 -19.00
C PRO A 108 -4.03 -13.68 -17.71
N ALA A 109 -5.31 -13.45 -17.38
CA ALA A 109 -5.70 -12.71 -16.18
C ALA A 109 -5.05 -13.20 -14.86
N PRO A 110 -4.89 -14.51 -14.61
CA PRO A 110 -4.23 -14.98 -13.38
C PRO A 110 -2.77 -14.53 -13.25
N VAL A 111 -2.08 -14.31 -14.37
CA VAL A 111 -0.70 -13.79 -14.36
C VAL A 111 -0.69 -12.31 -13.97
N TYR A 112 -1.67 -11.52 -14.42
CA TYR A 112 -1.82 -10.14 -13.91
C TYR A 112 -2.01 -10.11 -12.40
N ASP A 113 -2.85 -11.00 -11.86
CA ASP A 113 -3.09 -11.08 -10.42
C ASP A 113 -1.83 -11.47 -9.63
N LEU A 114 -0.98 -12.35 -10.19
CA LEU A 114 0.34 -12.67 -9.64
C LEU A 114 1.24 -11.43 -9.54
N TYR A 115 1.34 -10.63 -10.62
CA TYR A 115 2.11 -9.38 -10.60
C TYR A 115 1.50 -8.33 -9.66
N SER A 116 0.18 -8.31 -9.51
CA SER A 116 -0.52 -7.41 -8.59
C SER A 116 -0.25 -7.74 -7.13
N CYS A 117 -0.19 -9.03 -6.80
CA CYS A 117 0.27 -9.50 -5.49
C CYS A 117 1.71 -9.02 -5.22
N TYR A 118 2.63 -9.28 -6.15
CA TYR A 118 4.03 -8.85 -6.06
C TYR A 118 4.16 -7.34 -5.86
N ALA A 119 3.52 -6.54 -6.72
CA ALA A 119 3.61 -5.08 -6.67
C ALA A 119 3.06 -4.55 -5.34
N SER A 120 1.96 -5.10 -4.84
CA SER A 120 1.37 -4.70 -3.56
C SER A 120 2.34 -4.90 -2.40
N VAL A 121 3.02 -6.04 -2.34
CA VAL A 121 3.94 -6.39 -1.25
C VAL A 121 5.22 -5.59 -1.34
N ILE A 122 5.86 -5.53 -2.50
CA ILE A 122 7.15 -4.88 -2.63
C ILE A 122 7.04 -3.36 -2.45
N ILE A 123 5.95 -2.75 -2.93
CA ILE A 123 5.67 -1.34 -2.67
C ILE A 123 5.40 -1.10 -1.18
N ALA A 124 4.68 -2.00 -0.49
CA ALA A 124 4.46 -1.88 0.96
C ALA A 124 5.79 -1.91 1.73
N LEU A 125 6.72 -2.80 1.36
CA LEU A 125 8.07 -2.84 1.94
C LEU A 125 8.84 -1.54 1.70
N TYR A 126 8.84 -1.02 0.47
CA TYR A 126 9.49 0.26 0.16
C TYR A 126 8.84 1.45 0.89
N SER A 127 7.53 1.39 1.12
CA SER A 127 6.75 2.46 1.75
C SER A 127 7.06 2.64 3.23
N LEU A 128 7.69 1.65 3.89
CA LEU A 128 8.16 1.76 5.28
C LEU A 128 9.11 2.94 5.50
N PHE A 129 9.80 3.38 4.45
CA PHE A 129 10.88 4.37 4.55
C PHE A 129 10.53 5.75 3.98
N GLN A 130 9.38 5.89 3.34
CA GLN A 130 9.00 7.16 2.72
C GLN A 130 8.58 8.15 3.83
N PRO A 131 9.11 9.38 3.91
CA PRO A 131 8.52 10.40 4.79
C PRO A 131 7.10 10.74 4.30
N LEU A 132 6.17 11.03 5.21
CA LEU A 132 4.98 11.80 4.83
C LEU A 132 5.52 13.18 4.44
N GLY A 133 5.52 13.50 3.14
CA GLY A 133 6.17 14.71 2.63
C GLY A 133 5.70 15.92 3.43
N ASN A 134 6.64 16.66 4.03
CA ASN A 134 6.54 17.93 4.78
C ASN A 134 5.15 18.37 5.30
N ALA A 135 4.31 17.43 5.73
CA ALA A 135 3.02 17.72 6.30
C ALA A 135 3.33 18.27 7.67
N ARG A 136 3.22 19.59 7.82
CA ARG A 136 2.99 20.23 9.11
C ARG A 136 1.80 19.51 9.73
N LEU A 137 2.06 18.48 10.52
CA LEU A 137 1.21 18.18 11.66
C LEU A 137 1.04 19.53 12.35
N ALA A 138 -0.21 19.98 12.46
CA ALA A 138 -0.55 21.17 13.22
C ALA A 138 0.25 21.14 14.54
N PRO A 139 0.79 22.27 15.01
CA PRO A 139 1.55 22.28 16.24
C PRO A 139 0.69 21.64 17.32
N SER A 140 1.13 20.48 17.79
CA SER A 140 0.57 19.88 19.00
C SER A 140 0.69 20.99 20.04
N GLU A 141 -0.43 21.37 20.64
CA GLU A 141 -0.41 22.26 21.78
C GLU A 141 0.55 21.65 22.81
N GLU A 142 1.76 22.19 22.87
CA GLU A 142 2.64 22.02 23.99
C GLU A 142 1.94 22.69 25.16
N THR A 143 1.16 21.89 25.90
CA THR A 143 0.71 22.26 27.22
C THR A 143 1.96 22.49 28.05
N SER A 144 2.34 23.76 28.08
CA SER A 144 3.31 24.34 28.99
C SER A 144 2.95 23.94 30.41
N GLN A 145 3.62 22.92 30.93
CA GLN A 145 3.72 22.70 32.36
C GLN A 145 5.20 22.63 32.73
N SER A 146 5.70 23.81 33.03
CA SER A 146 6.88 24.05 33.85
C SER A 146 6.88 23.13 35.08
N ARG A 147 7.92 22.33 35.26
CA ARG A 147 8.31 21.79 36.56
C ARG A 147 9.67 22.36 37.00
N PRO A 148 9.80 22.79 38.26
CA PRO A 148 10.91 23.60 38.70
C PRO A 148 12.19 22.78 38.96
N LYS A 149 13.31 23.46 38.77
CA LYS A 149 14.68 22.99 39.04
C LYS A 149 14.90 22.69 40.52
N GLN A 150 15.32 21.46 40.81
CA GLN A 150 16.18 21.07 41.94
C GLN A 150 17.09 19.97 41.37
N GLY A 151 18.42 20.02 41.36
CA GLY A 151 19.37 20.75 42.18
C GLY A 151 20.28 19.74 42.85
N PHE A 152 21.23 19.13 42.11
CA PHE A 152 22.45 18.57 42.69
C PHE A 152 23.60 18.64 41.68
N ARG A 153 24.67 19.31 42.13
CA ARG A 153 25.94 19.55 41.45
C ARG A 153 26.92 18.49 41.98
N TYR A 154 27.51 17.69 41.10
CA TYR A 154 28.82 17.09 41.35
C TYR A 154 29.73 17.42 40.16
N HIS A 155 30.94 17.85 40.49
CA HIS A 155 31.97 18.34 39.58
C HIS A 155 32.74 17.19 38.92
N ALA A 156 33.22 17.50 37.71
CA ALA A 156 34.41 17.00 37.03
C ALA A 156 34.39 15.56 36.47
N ASP A 157 34.30 15.45 35.15
CA ASP A 157 35.48 15.10 34.37
C ASP A 157 35.40 15.69 32.94
N LEU A 158 36.46 16.39 32.55
CA LEU A 158 36.68 16.95 31.24
C LEU A 158 37.00 15.81 30.27
N THR A 159 36.00 15.34 29.54
CA THR A 159 36.22 14.64 28.27
C THR A 159 35.47 15.43 27.21
N PRO A 160 36.14 15.95 26.16
CA PRO A 160 35.42 16.60 25.07
C PRO A 160 34.51 15.55 24.44
N PRO A 161 33.19 15.81 24.27
CA PRO A 161 32.36 14.94 23.46
C PRO A 161 32.93 14.96 22.05
N CYS A 162 33.29 13.79 21.55
CA CYS A 162 33.57 13.58 20.15
C CYS A 162 32.27 13.85 19.38
N GLU A 163 32.07 15.09 18.95
CA GLU A 163 30.98 15.54 18.06
C GLU A 163 31.20 14.99 16.64
N THR A 164 31.13 13.67 16.47
CA THR A 164 31.13 13.03 15.15
C THR A 164 30.36 11.71 15.24
N SER A 165 29.03 11.74 15.14
CA SER A 165 28.26 10.53 14.76
C SER A 165 26.84 10.81 14.27
N GLU A 166 26.11 11.77 14.85
CA GLU A 166 24.68 11.96 14.52
C GLU A 166 24.42 12.45 13.08
N SER A 167 25.34 13.24 12.51
CA SER A 167 25.21 13.78 11.15
C SER A 167 25.37 12.72 10.06
N THR A 168 26.14 11.66 10.32
CA THR A 168 26.44 10.61 9.33
C THR A 168 25.32 9.58 9.26
N GLU A 169 24.78 9.18 10.41
CA GLU A 169 23.67 8.22 10.49
C GLU A 169 22.36 8.78 9.91
N GLY A 170 22.06 10.07 10.20
CA GLY A 170 20.92 10.76 9.61
C GLY A 170 21.02 10.88 8.08
N SER A 171 22.23 11.06 7.55
CA SER A 171 22.50 11.12 6.11
C SER A 171 22.28 9.76 5.42
N ILE A 172 22.77 8.67 6.00
CA ILE A 172 22.59 7.30 5.47
C ILE A 172 21.11 6.92 5.43
N ARG A 173 20.37 7.17 6.52
CA ARG A 173 18.94 6.86 6.60
C ARG A 173 18.12 7.66 5.58
N SER A 174 18.46 8.94 5.39
CA SER A 174 17.83 9.80 4.39
C SER A 174 18.11 9.33 2.97
N HIS A 175 19.33 8.91 2.67
CA HIS A 175 19.68 8.35 1.38
C HIS A 175 18.91 7.05 1.09
N PHE A 176 18.90 6.13 2.06
CA PHE A 176 18.16 4.87 1.95
C PHE A 176 16.66 5.10 1.73
N ALA A 177 16.05 5.99 2.51
CA ALA A 177 14.64 6.39 2.34
C ALA A 177 14.35 6.90 0.92
N ARG A 178 15.22 7.76 0.38
CA ARG A 178 15.07 8.27 -0.99
C ARG A 178 15.18 7.16 -2.04
N THR A 179 16.12 6.23 -1.87
CA THR A 179 16.27 5.06 -2.75
C THR A 179 15.02 4.18 -2.74
N MET A 180 14.45 3.93 -1.56
CA MET A 180 13.22 3.15 -1.44
C MET A 180 12.00 3.87 -2.02
N SER A 181 11.90 5.20 -1.84
CA SER A 181 10.88 6.01 -2.53
C SER A 181 10.96 5.86 -4.05
N TYR A 182 12.17 5.99 -4.61
CA TYR A 182 12.38 5.83 -6.05
C TYR A 182 11.96 4.43 -6.53
N ARG A 183 12.37 3.36 -5.83
CA ARG A 183 11.99 1.98 -6.17
C ARG A 183 10.47 1.77 -6.08
N ALA A 184 9.81 2.38 -5.10
CA ALA A 184 8.35 2.32 -4.99
C ALA A 184 7.66 3.01 -6.18
N PHE A 185 8.09 4.21 -6.56
CA PHE A 185 7.53 4.91 -7.72
C PHE A 185 7.76 4.14 -9.02
N ALA A 186 8.99 3.68 -9.26
CA ALA A 186 9.33 2.89 -10.44
C ALA A 186 8.47 1.61 -10.52
N THR A 187 8.28 0.92 -9.40
CA THR A 187 7.39 -0.27 -9.35
C THR A 187 5.93 0.11 -9.59
N ALA A 188 5.47 1.23 -9.06
CA ALA A 188 4.11 1.72 -9.25
C ALA A 188 3.85 2.12 -10.72
N HIS A 189 4.80 2.76 -11.39
CA HIS A 189 4.75 3.07 -12.83
C HIS A 189 4.70 1.79 -13.67
N ASP A 190 5.62 0.86 -13.40
CA ASP A 190 5.69 -0.43 -14.09
C ASP A 190 4.39 -1.23 -13.92
N HIS A 191 3.81 -1.21 -12.71
CA HIS A 191 2.53 -1.86 -12.47
C HIS A 191 1.37 -1.15 -13.19
N ALA A 192 1.35 0.19 -13.24
CA ALA A 192 0.32 0.93 -13.96
C ALA A 192 0.25 0.57 -15.46
N VAL A 193 1.38 0.26 -16.10
CA VAL A 193 1.41 -0.27 -17.47
C VAL A 193 0.66 -1.61 -17.58
N ARG A 194 0.84 -2.50 -16.59
CA ARG A 194 0.11 -3.78 -16.54
C ARG A 194 -1.37 -3.58 -16.27
N LEU A 195 -1.75 -2.65 -15.39
CA LEU A 195 -3.14 -2.30 -15.14
C LEU A 195 -3.84 -1.82 -16.41
N ALA A 196 -3.17 -0.94 -17.17
CA ALA A 196 -3.67 -0.46 -18.46
C ALA A 196 -3.87 -1.62 -19.45
N SER A 197 -2.89 -2.53 -19.53
CA SER A 197 -2.98 -3.69 -20.41
C SER A 197 -4.10 -4.63 -20.00
N PHE A 198 -4.27 -4.94 -18.71
CA PHE A 198 -5.38 -5.75 -18.22
C PHE A 198 -6.73 -5.13 -18.60
N ARG A 199 -6.91 -3.83 -18.30
CA ARG A 199 -8.14 -3.10 -18.62
C ARG A 199 -8.44 -3.11 -20.11
N HIS A 200 -7.41 -2.95 -20.95
CA HIS A 200 -7.56 -2.96 -22.40
C HIS A 200 -8.05 -4.33 -22.93
N HIS A 201 -7.49 -5.43 -22.41
CA HIS A 201 -7.77 -6.77 -22.92
C HIS A 201 -9.01 -7.44 -22.30
N TYR A 202 -9.27 -7.20 -21.01
CA TYR A 202 -10.29 -7.90 -20.24
C TYR A 202 -11.41 -6.99 -19.70
N GLY A 203 -11.25 -5.67 -19.82
CA GLY A 203 -12.13 -4.72 -19.16
C GLY A 203 -12.01 -4.79 -17.63
N LEU A 204 -13.06 -4.30 -16.94
CA LEU A 204 -13.09 -4.25 -15.46
C LEU A 204 -14.36 -4.89 -14.88
N LYS A 205 -15.04 -5.75 -15.65
CA LYS A 205 -16.27 -6.42 -15.18
C LYS A 205 -16.00 -7.64 -14.31
N ILE A 206 -14.86 -8.30 -14.47
CA ILE A 206 -14.41 -9.33 -13.52
C ILE A 206 -12.97 -9.01 -13.21
N VAL A 207 -12.72 -8.58 -11.97
CA VAL A 207 -11.41 -8.10 -11.54
C VAL A 207 -10.85 -9.08 -10.51
N PRO A 208 -9.64 -9.62 -10.74
CA PRO A 208 -8.97 -10.46 -9.76
C PRO A 208 -8.76 -9.73 -8.42
N PRO A 209 -8.77 -10.43 -7.27
CA PRO A 209 -8.68 -9.79 -5.96
C PRO A 209 -7.39 -8.97 -5.75
N TYR A 210 -6.22 -9.50 -6.08
CA TYR A 210 -4.96 -8.78 -5.85
C TYR A 210 -4.78 -7.62 -6.81
N PHE A 211 -5.37 -7.71 -8.00
CA PHE A 211 -5.47 -6.57 -8.92
C PHE A 211 -6.10 -5.34 -8.27
N VAL A 212 -7.21 -5.51 -7.55
CA VAL A 212 -7.87 -4.39 -6.85
C VAL A 212 -6.98 -3.82 -5.75
N GLN A 213 -6.33 -4.70 -4.97
CA GLN A 213 -5.39 -4.28 -3.94
C GLN A 213 -4.24 -3.46 -4.53
N ALA A 214 -3.65 -3.93 -5.62
CA ALA A 214 -2.55 -3.26 -6.29
C ALA A 214 -2.95 -1.88 -6.81
N ASN A 215 -4.17 -1.71 -7.34
CA ASN A 215 -4.68 -0.40 -7.75
C ASN A 215 -4.62 0.60 -6.59
N GLY A 216 -5.11 0.20 -5.41
CA GLY A 216 -5.04 1.02 -4.21
C GLY A 216 -3.61 1.37 -3.83
N VAL A 217 -2.75 0.37 -3.69
CA VAL A 217 -1.33 0.56 -3.31
C VAL A 217 -0.60 1.50 -4.27
N VAL A 218 -0.79 1.31 -5.58
CA VAL A 218 -0.22 2.18 -6.62
C VAL A 218 -0.75 3.61 -6.49
N CYS A 219 -2.05 3.80 -6.29
CA CYS A 219 -2.64 5.14 -6.11
C CYS A 219 -2.05 5.85 -4.88
N PHE A 220 -2.01 5.19 -3.72
CA PHE A 220 -1.47 5.80 -2.49
C PHE A 220 0.01 6.12 -2.60
N THR A 221 0.76 5.30 -3.33
CA THR A 221 2.19 5.54 -3.57
C THR A 221 2.38 6.76 -4.45
N LEU A 222 1.70 6.82 -5.59
CA LEU A 222 1.84 7.91 -6.56
C LEU A 222 1.18 9.23 -6.12
N LEU A 223 0.27 9.19 -5.14
CA LEU A 223 -0.36 10.37 -4.54
C LEU A 223 0.66 11.41 -4.06
N ARG A 224 1.87 10.96 -3.70
CA ARG A 224 2.97 11.79 -3.18
C ARG A 224 3.85 12.42 -4.26
N ASP A 225 3.66 12.04 -5.52
CA ASP A 225 4.51 12.45 -6.64
C ASP A 225 3.67 12.97 -7.82
N LEU A 226 2.49 13.55 -7.54
CA LEU A 226 1.57 14.02 -8.59
C LEU A 226 2.08 15.22 -9.39
N ASP A 227 3.11 15.92 -8.90
CA ASP A 227 3.80 16.98 -9.66
C ASP A 227 4.61 16.41 -10.83
N ASN A 228 5.00 15.14 -10.76
CA ASN A 228 5.64 14.43 -11.85
C ASN A 228 4.58 13.97 -12.88
N PRO A 229 4.66 14.41 -14.16
CA PRO A 229 3.68 14.03 -15.18
C PRO A 229 3.53 12.52 -15.39
N ALA A 230 4.62 11.75 -15.25
CA ALA A 230 4.59 10.29 -15.38
C ALA A 230 3.81 9.64 -14.24
N SER A 231 4.03 10.10 -13.00
CA SER A 231 3.31 9.66 -11.81
C SER A 231 1.85 10.06 -11.85
N ALA A 232 1.53 11.27 -12.31
CA ALA A 232 0.15 11.71 -12.51
C ALA A 232 -0.58 10.85 -13.56
N ALA A 233 0.09 10.48 -14.66
CA ALA A 233 -0.48 9.61 -15.69
C ALA A 233 -0.73 8.19 -15.16
N ALA A 234 0.26 7.60 -14.48
CA ALA A 234 0.14 6.28 -13.87
C ALA A 234 -0.93 6.25 -12.76
N PHE A 235 -1.01 7.29 -11.94
CA PHE A 235 -2.04 7.45 -10.93
C PHE A 235 -3.43 7.45 -11.57
N LYS A 236 -3.65 8.25 -12.62
CA LYS A 236 -4.95 8.30 -13.32
C LYS A 236 -5.35 6.92 -13.84
N GLU A 237 -4.40 6.15 -14.35
CA GLU A 237 -4.67 4.83 -14.88
C GLU A 237 -5.02 3.81 -13.78
N ALA A 238 -4.23 3.77 -12.71
CA ALA A 238 -4.52 2.91 -11.55
C ALA A 238 -5.86 3.30 -10.89
N PHE A 239 -6.13 4.59 -10.78
CA PHE A 239 -7.36 5.10 -10.19
C PHE A 239 -8.58 4.75 -11.05
N ARG A 240 -8.50 4.85 -12.38
CA ARG A 240 -9.56 4.35 -13.28
C ARG A 240 -9.85 2.87 -13.07
N CYS A 241 -8.80 2.05 -12.90
CA CYS A 241 -8.95 0.63 -12.62
C CYS A 241 -9.62 0.40 -11.25
N LEU A 242 -9.25 1.18 -10.24
CA LEU A 242 -9.87 1.17 -8.91
C LEU A 242 -11.37 1.52 -8.97
N LEU A 243 -11.74 2.56 -9.72
CA LEU A 243 -13.14 2.96 -9.89
C LEU A 243 -13.97 1.90 -10.61
N GLY A 244 -13.42 1.29 -11.66
CA GLY A 244 -14.10 0.20 -12.35
C GLY A 244 -14.33 -1.01 -11.43
N ALA A 245 -13.37 -1.36 -10.58
CA ALA A 245 -13.55 -2.37 -9.54
C ALA A 245 -14.58 -1.93 -8.48
N GLY A 246 -14.61 -0.64 -8.14
CA GLY A 246 -15.58 -0.01 -7.24
C GLY A 246 -17.03 -0.24 -7.64
N MET A 247 -17.34 -0.43 -8.92
CA MET A 247 -18.70 -0.76 -9.36
C MET A 247 -19.24 -2.05 -8.74
N GLN A 248 -18.36 -2.99 -8.41
CA GLN A 248 -18.74 -4.32 -7.88
C GLN A 248 -18.32 -4.54 -6.43
N LEU A 249 -17.28 -3.84 -5.99
CA LEU A 249 -16.58 -4.16 -4.75
C LEU A 249 -16.59 -2.97 -3.80
N LEU A 250 -17.30 -3.13 -2.68
CA LEU A 250 -17.42 -2.08 -1.65
C LEU A 250 -16.05 -1.63 -1.11
N TRP A 251 -15.13 -2.56 -0.90
CA TRP A 251 -13.78 -2.24 -0.40
C TRP A 251 -12.95 -1.43 -1.41
N ALA A 252 -13.17 -1.57 -2.72
CA ALA A 252 -12.54 -0.72 -3.72
C ALA A 252 -13.08 0.73 -3.67
N ARG A 253 -14.38 0.91 -3.41
CA ARG A 253 -14.95 2.24 -3.12
C ARG A 253 -14.36 2.82 -1.85
N GLY A 254 -14.19 2.00 -0.82
CA GLY A 254 -13.53 2.39 0.42
C GLY A 254 -12.11 2.90 0.18
N MET A 255 -11.32 2.23 -0.68
CA MET A 255 -9.97 2.70 -1.04
C MET A 255 -10.01 4.06 -1.74
N ALA A 256 -10.94 4.25 -2.69
CA ALA A 256 -11.11 5.53 -3.37
C ALA A 256 -11.51 6.65 -2.39
N ARG A 257 -12.43 6.36 -1.46
CA ARG A 257 -12.86 7.28 -0.40
C ARG A 257 -11.69 7.65 0.52
N MET A 258 -10.93 6.67 0.95
CA MET A 258 -9.76 6.88 1.79
C MET A 258 -8.64 7.64 1.07
N LEU A 259 -8.45 7.44 -0.24
CA LEU A 259 -7.53 8.25 -1.05
C LEU A 259 -7.92 9.73 -1.03
N HIS A 260 -9.20 10.01 -1.26
CA HIS A 260 -9.74 11.38 -1.20
C HIS A 260 -9.52 12.02 0.18
N LEU A 261 -9.91 11.32 1.25
CA LEU A 261 -9.74 11.81 2.63
C LEU A 261 -8.26 11.97 3.00
N THR A 262 -7.40 11.05 2.55
CA THR A 262 -5.95 11.17 2.78
C THR A 262 -5.40 12.43 2.12
N ALA A 263 -5.75 12.70 0.85
CA ALA A 263 -5.29 13.90 0.17
C ALA A 263 -5.74 15.18 0.89
N LYS A 264 -7.03 15.24 1.28
CA LYS A 264 -7.61 16.37 2.03
C LYS A 264 -6.92 16.59 3.38
N ASN A 265 -6.70 15.53 4.14
CA ASN A 265 -6.16 15.62 5.51
C ASN A 265 -4.63 15.76 5.57
N THR A 266 -3.91 15.42 4.50
CA THR A 266 -2.45 15.54 4.43
C THR A 266 -1.98 16.78 3.67
N GLY A 267 -2.90 17.60 3.15
CA GLY A 267 -2.58 18.82 2.41
C GLY A 267 -1.96 18.57 1.04
N ILE A 268 -2.11 17.36 0.48
CA ILE A 268 -1.65 17.03 -0.87
C ILE A 268 -2.55 17.74 -1.87
N GLN A 269 -1.97 18.61 -2.70
CA GLN A 269 -2.70 19.28 -3.77
C GLN A 269 -3.00 18.29 -4.89
N LEU A 270 -4.27 17.96 -5.06
CA LEU A 270 -4.72 17.12 -6.15
C LEU A 270 -4.83 17.95 -7.44
N PRO A 271 -4.35 17.45 -8.59
CA PRO A 271 -4.70 18.05 -9.87
C PRO A 271 -6.22 18.09 -10.02
N ARG A 272 -6.77 19.24 -10.44
CA ARG A 272 -8.22 19.48 -10.51
C ARG A 272 -9.02 18.34 -11.16
N ALA A 273 -8.50 17.75 -12.23
CA ALA A 273 -9.15 16.62 -12.90
C ALA A 273 -9.27 15.36 -12.03
N ILE A 274 -8.31 15.12 -11.14
CA ILE A 274 -8.33 14.00 -10.18
C ILE A 274 -9.26 14.34 -9.01
N GLU A 275 -9.18 15.57 -8.51
CA GLU A 275 -10.03 16.09 -7.44
C GLU A 275 -11.52 15.96 -7.79
N THR A 276 -11.94 16.47 -8.96
CA THR A 276 -13.33 16.38 -9.42
C THR A 276 -13.83 14.94 -9.53
N ILE A 277 -12.97 13.98 -9.94
CA ILE A 277 -13.36 12.57 -10.02
C ILE A 277 -13.52 12.00 -8.60
N LEU A 278 -12.60 12.31 -7.68
CA LEU A 278 -12.68 11.84 -6.29
C LEU A 278 -13.90 12.42 -5.56
N GLU A 279 -14.22 13.69 -5.77
CA GLU A 279 -15.44 14.34 -5.26
C GLU A 279 -16.70 13.68 -5.82
N ALA A 280 -16.78 13.51 -7.14
CA ALA A 280 -17.93 12.85 -7.76
C ALA A 280 -18.13 11.42 -7.21
N VAL A 281 -17.05 10.67 -7.00
CA VAL A 281 -17.12 9.31 -6.43
C VAL A 281 -17.54 9.35 -4.97
N ALA A 282 -17.01 10.30 -4.19
CA ALA A 282 -17.41 10.51 -2.80
C ALA A 282 -18.89 10.85 -2.67
N ASP A 283 -19.43 11.66 -3.58
CA ASP A 283 -20.82 12.15 -3.49
C ASP A 283 -21.84 11.17 -4.09
N THR A 284 -21.44 10.38 -5.09
CA THR A 284 -22.38 9.52 -5.84
C THR A 284 -22.28 8.04 -5.53
N ALA A 285 -21.11 7.54 -5.12
CA ALA A 285 -20.84 6.11 -4.97
C ALA A 285 -20.63 5.68 -3.52
N TRP A 286 -20.61 6.63 -2.58
CA TRP A 286 -20.39 6.38 -1.15
C TRP A 286 -21.56 6.90 -0.32
N THR A 287 -22.11 6.04 0.54
CA THR A 287 -23.21 6.38 1.45
C THR A 287 -22.80 6.14 2.90
N LYS A 288 -23.54 6.72 3.85
CA LYS A 288 -23.29 6.46 5.29
C LYS A 288 -23.42 4.97 5.64
N THR A 289 -24.36 4.27 5.00
CA THR A 289 -24.54 2.82 5.16
C THR A 289 -23.33 2.04 4.65
N ASP A 290 -22.63 2.54 3.62
CA ASP A 290 -21.38 1.92 3.16
C ASP A 290 -20.29 1.96 4.23
N THR A 291 -20.16 3.07 4.98
CA THR A 291 -19.23 3.19 6.12
C THR A 291 -19.53 2.17 7.23
N GLU A 292 -20.81 1.91 7.49
CA GLU A 292 -21.25 0.93 8.50
C GLU A 292 -21.07 -0.52 8.05
N MET A 293 -21.26 -0.80 6.75
CA MET A 293 -21.11 -2.13 6.15
C MET A 293 -19.65 -2.48 5.80
N LEU A 294 -18.79 -1.48 5.69
CA LEU A 294 -17.38 -1.68 5.39
C LEU A 294 -16.72 -2.39 6.56
N SER A 295 -16.25 -3.61 6.32
CA SER A 295 -15.36 -4.32 7.24
C SER A 295 -14.09 -4.68 6.48
N SER A 296 -12.98 -4.05 6.85
CA SER A 296 -11.74 -4.18 6.10
C SER A 296 -10.52 -4.05 7.00
N CYS A 297 -9.58 -4.99 6.85
CA CYS A 297 -8.25 -4.88 7.44
C CYS A 297 -7.24 -4.22 6.48
N TRP A 298 -7.70 -3.61 5.39
CA TRP A 298 -6.80 -2.95 4.43
C TRP A 298 -6.13 -1.74 5.10
N PRO A 299 -4.79 -1.68 5.16
CA PRO A 299 -4.08 -0.62 5.86
C PRO A 299 -3.89 0.60 4.96
N ASN A 300 -4.05 1.81 5.50
CA ASN A 300 -3.59 3.00 4.80
C ASN A 300 -2.05 3.07 4.85
N ILE A 301 -1.40 2.51 3.83
CA ILE A 301 0.05 2.41 3.73
C ILE A 301 0.73 3.79 3.78
N ALA A 302 0.02 4.86 3.39
CA ALA A 302 0.57 6.20 3.48
C ALA A 302 0.82 6.63 4.93
N ILE A 303 -0.08 6.29 5.86
CA ILE A 303 -0.01 6.76 7.26
C ILE A 303 0.37 5.66 8.26
N ALA A 304 0.27 4.38 7.87
CA ALA A 304 0.42 3.23 8.77
C ALA A 304 1.78 3.16 9.47
N LYS A 305 2.82 3.76 8.90
CA LYS A 305 4.17 3.74 9.48
C LYS A 305 4.35 4.73 10.64
N ASP A 306 3.60 5.82 10.65
CA ASP A 306 3.71 6.91 11.64
C ASP A 306 2.64 6.81 12.73
N ALA A 307 1.73 5.84 12.62
CA ALA A 307 0.69 5.58 13.59
C ALA A 307 1.29 5.10 14.92
N LYS A 308 0.79 5.66 16.03
CA LYS A 308 1.20 5.22 17.38
C LYS A 308 0.68 3.81 17.66
N ILE A 309 1.33 3.10 18.58
CA ILE A 309 0.83 1.80 19.06
C ILE A 309 -0.61 1.99 19.59
N GLY A 310 -1.56 1.26 19.00
CA GLY A 310 -2.99 1.35 19.33
C GLY A 310 -3.79 2.35 18.49
N GLU A 311 -3.15 3.14 17.62
CA GLU A 311 -3.84 3.98 16.64
C GLU A 311 -4.32 3.12 15.46
N SER A 312 -5.60 3.25 15.10
CA SER A 312 -6.10 2.49 13.98
C SER A 312 -5.62 3.05 12.64
N VAL A 313 -5.11 2.15 11.82
CA VAL A 313 -4.61 2.40 10.46
C VAL A 313 -5.43 1.68 9.41
N THR A 314 -6.52 1.01 9.84
CA THR A 314 -7.39 0.28 8.94
C THR A 314 -8.30 1.26 8.19
N MET A 315 -8.64 0.91 6.96
CA MET A 315 -9.53 1.71 6.13
C MET A 315 -10.85 2.05 6.82
N GLU A 316 -11.47 1.08 7.49
CA GLU A 316 -12.76 1.26 8.17
C GLU A 316 -12.66 2.29 9.29
N ASP A 317 -11.70 2.13 10.19
CA ASP A 317 -11.55 3.00 11.35
C ASP A 317 -11.14 4.42 10.95
N LEU A 318 -10.28 4.54 9.92
CA LEU A 318 -9.85 5.85 9.41
C LEU A 318 -10.98 6.61 8.73
N ILE A 319 -11.79 5.93 7.90
CA ILE A 319 -12.95 6.57 7.27
C ILE A 319 -13.93 7.02 8.35
N LYS A 320 -14.26 6.16 9.33
CA LYS A 320 -15.13 6.51 10.45
C LYS A 320 -14.61 7.73 11.23
N LYS A 321 -13.32 7.74 11.59
CA LYS A 321 -12.66 8.84 12.31
C LYS A 321 -12.70 10.15 11.52
N TRP A 322 -12.41 10.12 10.22
CA TRP A 322 -12.38 11.33 9.41
C TRP A 322 -13.78 11.85 9.07
N GLU A 323 -14.77 10.96 8.94
CA GLU A 323 -16.16 11.37 8.75
C GLU A 323 -16.76 11.99 10.01
N SER A 324 -16.41 11.51 11.21
CA SER A 324 -16.87 12.16 12.46
C SER A 324 -16.29 13.56 12.62
N LEU A 325 -14.99 13.75 12.31
CA LEU A 325 -14.33 15.06 12.38
C LEU A 325 -14.90 16.09 11.39
N ALA A 326 -15.46 15.63 10.26
CA ALA A 326 -16.09 16.51 9.28
C ALA A 326 -17.49 17.00 9.70
N VAL A 327 -18.13 16.34 10.69
CA VAL A 327 -19.48 16.66 11.18
C VAL A 327 -19.44 17.59 12.40
N GLU A 328 -18.33 17.65 13.14
CA GLU A 328 -18.17 18.51 14.32
C GLU A 328 -17.94 20.03 14.10
N PRO A 329 -17.76 20.62 12.89
CA PRO A 329 -17.44 22.05 12.80
C PRO A 329 -18.63 23.03 12.96
N GLU A 330 -19.85 22.57 13.27
CA GLU A 330 -21.04 23.46 13.35
C GLU A 330 -21.74 23.57 14.72
N GLU A 331 -21.41 22.77 15.74
CA GLU A 331 -22.17 22.82 17.01
C GLU A 331 -21.60 23.78 18.09
N GLU A 332 -20.38 24.31 17.95
CA GLU A 332 -19.77 25.17 19.00
C GLU A 332 -19.94 26.69 18.81
N ASN A 333 -20.44 27.18 17.66
CA ASN A 333 -20.64 28.63 17.46
C ASN A 333 -22.10 29.11 17.66
N GLY A 334 -22.96 28.26 18.23
CA GLY A 334 -24.40 28.52 18.41
C GLY A 334 -24.84 29.01 19.80
N LYS A 335 -23.95 29.38 20.72
CA LYS A 335 -24.34 30.01 22.00
C LYS A 335 -23.88 31.45 22.07
N GLN A 336 -24.68 32.34 21.47
CA GLN A 336 -24.69 33.74 21.90
C GLN A 336 -25.22 33.83 23.34
N PRO A 337 -24.58 34.62 24.22
CA PRO A 337 -25.15 34.99 25.50
C PRO A 337 -26.09 36.19 25.30
N GLY A 338 -27.36 36.03 25.63
CA GLY A 338 -28.31 37.12 25.83
C GLY A 338 -29.34 36.63 26.85
N GLY A 339 -29.78 37.40 27.82
CA GLY A 339 -29.53 38.80 28.20
C GLY A 339 -30.39 39.05 29.45
#